data_AF-A0A318KQ92-F1
#
_entry.id   AF-A0A318KQ92-F1
#
_cell.length_a   1.000
_cell.length_b   1.000
_cell.length_c   1.000
_cell.angle_alpha   90.00
_cell.angle_beta   90.00
_cell.angle_gamma   90.00
#
_symmetry.space_group_name_H-M   'P 1'
#
loop_
_entity.id
_entity.type
_entity.pdbx_description
1 polymer ?
#
loop_
_entity_poly.entity_id
_entity_poly.type
_entity_poly.pdbx_seq_one_letter_code
_entity_poly.pdbx_strand_id
1 'polypeptide(L)' 'ALYLELMKQLSDVEEQLQAARRFYNANVTNYNNRVTTFPSALVAKAMKAKTRKYFAAEEDVKANVKVEL' A
#
# COMPACT_ATOMS: atom_id res chain seq x y z
N ALA A 1 31.78 6.31 -13.54
CA ALA A 1 30.87 7.49 -13.54
C ALA A 1 29.43 7.06 -13.81
N LEU A 2 29.12 6.52 -15.00
CA LEU A 2 27.77 6.11 -15.41
C LEU A 2 27.05 5.15 -14.44
N TYR A 3 27.75 4.17 -13.89
CA TYR A 3 27.18 3.20 -12.93
C TYR A 3 26.70 3.84 -11.62
N LEU A 4 27.44 4.80 -11.07
CA LEU A 4 27.05 5.50 -9.84
C LEU A 4 25.82 6.38 -10.07
N GLU A 5 25.73 7.00 -11.24
CA GLU A 5 24.59 7.85 -11.60
C GLU A 5 23.31 7.03 -11.79
N LEU A 6 23.40 5.88 -12.45
CA LEU A 6 22.29 4.94 -12.58
C LEU A 6 21.83 4.41 -11.21
N MET A 7 22.76 4.04 -10.34
CA MET A 7 22.44 3.58 -8.98
C MET A 7 21.76 4.67 -8.14
N LYS A 8 22.18 5.92 -8.30
CA LYS A 8 21.52 7.06 -7.66
C LYS A 8 20.10 7.25 -8.17
N GLN A 9 19.89 7.23 -9.50
CA GLN A 9 18.55 7.33 -10.09
C GLN A 9 17.63 6.19 -9.64
N LEU A 10 18.15 4.96 -9.55
CA LEU A 10 17.39 3.82 -9.02
C LEU A 10 16.97 4.06 -7.56
N SER A 11 17.89 4.51 -6.70
CA SER A 11 17.57 4.86 -5.31
C SER A 11 16.49 5.94 -5.23
N ASP A 12 16.56 6.97 -6.07
CA ASP A 12 15.58 8.05 -6.10
C ASP A 12 14.19 7.54 -6.53
N VAL A 13 14.14 6.65 -7.53
CA VAL A 13 12.89 6.02 -7.99
C VAL A 13 12.32 5.07 -6.92
N GLU A 14 13.16 4.30 -6.25
CA GLU A 14 12.75 3.44 -5.14
C GLU A 14 12.17 4.26 -3.98
N GLU A 15 12.80 5.38 -3.62
CA GLU A 15 12.28 6.27 -2.58
C GLU A 15 10.90 6.83 -2.96
N GLN A 16 10.72 7.28 -4.22
CA GLN A 16 9.44 7.75 -4.73
C GLN A 16 8.37 6.66 -4.72
N LEU A 17 8.73 5.43 -5.10
CA LEU A 17 7.82 4.29 -5.07
C LEU A 17 7.37 3.96 -3.63
N GLN A 18 8.30 4.00 -2.68
CA GLN A 18 7.99 3.82 -1.26
C GLN A 18 7.12 4.95 -0.72
N ALA A 19 7.37 6.19 -1.12
CA ALA A 19 6.54 7.33 -0.75
C ALA A 19 5.11 7.20 -1.29
N ALA A 20 4.95 6.83 -2.57
CA ALA A 20 3.66 6.58 -3.19
C ALA A 20 2.88 5.47 -2.47
N ARG A 21 3.57 4.39 -2.07
CA ARG A 21 2.98 3.31 -1.28
C ARG A 21 2.48 3.78 0.09
N ARG A 22 3.29 4.54 0.83
CA ARG A 22 2.87 5.11 2.12
C ARG A 22 1.66 6.01 1.96
N PHE A 23 1.64 6.85 0.93
CA PHE A 23 0.54 7.75 0.63
C PHE A 23 -0.76 7.00 0.32
N TYR A 24 -0.71 5.97 -0.53
CA TYR A 24 -1.88 5.11 -0.79
C TYR A 24 -2.39 4.47 0.50
N ASN A 25 -1.50 3.89 1.31
CA ASN A 25 -1.88 3.23 2.56
C ASN A 25 -2.51 4.22 3.55
N ALA A 26 -1.95 5.42 3.70
CA ALA A 26 -2.53 6.46 4.54
C ALA A 26 -3.96 6.84 4.10
N ASN A 27 -4.20 6.96 2.80
CA ASN A 27 -5.53 7.23 2.26
C ASN A 27 -6.51 6.08 2.52
N VAL A 28 -6.06 4.83 2.36
CA VAL A 28 -6.87 3.66 2.68
C VAL A 28 -7.18 3.60 4.17
N THR A 29 -6.22 3.91 5.06
CA THR A 29 -6.46 3.99 6.50
C THR A 29 -7.54 5.03 6.80
N ASN A 30 -7.40 6.24 6.25
CA ASN A 30 -8.35 7.31 6.49
C ASN A 30 -9.77 6.94 5.99
N TYR A 31 -9.85 6.37 4.79
CA TYR A 31 -11.11 5.89 4.23
C TYR A 31 -11.73 4.78 5.09
N ASN A 32 -10.96 3.77 5.49
CA ASN A 32 -11.43 2.69 6.35
C ASN A 32 -11.90 3.21 7.71
N ASN A 33 -11.15 4.12 8.31
CA ASN A 33 -11.53 4.75 9.58
C ASN A 33 -12.84 5.52 9.45
N ARG A 34 -13.05 6.26 8.36
CA ARG A 34 -14.34 6.94 8.11
C ARG A 34 -15.49 5.95 7.93
N VAL A 35 -15.26 4.82 7.27
CA VAL A 35 -16.27 3.77 7.07
C VAL A 35 -16.63 3.07 8.39
N THR A 36 -15.69 2.94 9.33
CA THR A 36 -15.89 2.22 10.60
C THR A 36 -16.23 3.12 11.80
N THR A 37 -15.91 4.41 11.75
CA THR A 37 -16.09 5.34 12.86
C THR A 37 -17.46 6.03 12.80
N PHE A 38 -18.15 6.15 13.94
CA PHE A 38 -19.40 6.91 14.06
C PHE A 38 -19.12 8.43 13.98
N PRO A 39 -19.94 9.25 13.31
CA PRO A 39 -21.23 8.95 12.67
C PRO A 39 -21.14 8.53 11.19
N SER A 40 -19.97 8.68 10.56
CA SER A 40 -19.78 8.37 9.14
C SER A 40 -20.04 6.90 8.78
N ALA A 41 -19.88 5.98 9.74
CA ALA A 41 -20.21 4.56 9.59
C ALA A 41 -21.70 4.31 9.28
N LEU A 42 -22.62 5.15 9.77
CA LEU A 42 -24.06 5.02 9.48
C LEU A 42 -24.35 5.34 8.01
N VAL A 43 -23.78 6.43 7.52
CA VAL A 43 -23.89 6.84 6.10
C VAL A 43 -23.18 5.82 5.21
N ALA A 44 -22.01 5.33 5.62
CA ALA A 44 -21.27 4.30 4.90
C ALA A 44 -22.08 3.00 4.77
N LYS A 45 -22.76 2.57 5.84
CA LYS A 45 -23.65 1.39 5.81
C LYS A 45 -24.85 1.60 4.89
N ALA A 46 -25.47 2.79 4.91
CA ALA A 46 -26.55 3.15 4.00
C ALA A 46 -26.08 3.16 2.52
N MET A 47 -24.85 3.60 2.26
CA MET A 47 -24.23 3.61 0.92
C MET A 47 -23.57 2.28 0.52
N LYS A 48 -23.68 1.22 1.34
CA LYS A 48 -22.97 -0.07 1.16
C LYS A 48 -21.45 0.08 0.96
N ALA A 49 -20.86 1.14 1.49
CA ALA A 49 -19.43 1.41 1.39
C ALA A 49 -18.66 0.37 2.23
N LYS A 50 -17.78 -0.38 1.55
CA LYS A 50 -16.90 -1.38 2.17
C LYS A 50 -15.51 -0.81 2.38
N THR A 51 -14.79 -1.35 3.35
CA THR A 51 -13.36 -1.05 3.58
C THR A 51 -12.52 -1.48 2.37
N ARG A 52 -11.45 -0.73 2.10
CA ARG A 52 -10.47 -1.00 1.04
C ARG A 52 -9.23 -1.68 1.64
N LYS A 53 -8.58 -2.54 0.87
CA LYS A 53 -7.33 -3.21 1.27
C LYS A 53 -6.14 -2.26 1.11
N TYR A 54 -5.18 -2.35 2.03
CA TYR A 54 -3.90 -1.68 1.91
C TYR A 54 -3.10 -2.22 0.73
N PHE A 55 -2.27 -1.36 0.15
CA PHE A 55 -1.25 -1.74 -0.82
C PHE A 55 0.01 -2.11 -0.02
N ALA A 56 0.04 -3.35 0.42
CA ALA A 56 1.27 -3.98 0.88
C ALA A 56 1.90 -4.70 -0.31
N ALA A 57 3.25 -4.74 -0.38
CA ALA A 57 3.86 -5.88 -1.06
C ALA A 57 3.43 -7.07 -0.23
N GLU A 58 2.79 -8.06 -0.85
CA GLU A 58 2.51 -9.31 -0.17
C GLU A 58 3.85 -9.93 0.21
N GLU A 59 4.33 -9.67 1.43
CA GLU A 59 5.31 -10.53 2.08
C GLU A 59 4.73 -11.95 2.24
N ASP A 60 3.40 -12.09 2.15
CA ASP A 60 2.69 -13.37 2.15
C ASP A 60 2.75 -14.15 0.81
N VAL A 61 3.30 -13.56 -0.26
CA VAL A 61 3.76 -14.33 -1.44
C VAL A 61 5.24 -14.76 -1.28
N LYS A 62 5.81 -14.62 -0.08
CA LYS A 62 6.92 -15.49 0.37
C LYS A 62 6.42 -16.81 0.98
N ALA A 63 5.17 -17.20 0.74
CA ALA A 63 4.75 -18.58 0.99
C ALA A 63 5.41 -19.52 -0.04
N ASN A 64 6.64 -19.94 0.30
CA ASN A 64 7.30 -21.17 -0.16
C ASN A 64 7.10 -21.52 -1.64
N VAL A 65 7.91 -20.94 -2.54
CA VAL A 65 8.35 -21.73 -3.70
C VAL A 65 9.32 -22.76 -3.13
N LYS A 66 8.83 -23.94 -2.76
CA LYS A 66 9.70 -25.11 -2.55
C LYS A 66 10.42 -25.34 -3.87
N VAL A 67 11.69 -24.97 -3.93
CA VAL A 67 12.57 -25.42 -5.00
C VAL A 67 12.84 -26.88 -4.69
N GLU A 68 12.14 -27.77 -5.40
CA GLU A 68 12.48 -29.19 -5.43
C GLU A 68 13.79 -29.32 -6.21
N LEU A 69 14.83 -29.79 -5.50
CA LEU A 69 16.05 -30.36 -6.09
C LEU A 69 15.79 -31.81 -6.50
#